data_AF-A0A8H9IED9-F1
#
_entry.id   AF-A0A8H9IED9-F1
#
_cell.length_a   1.000
_cell.length_b   1.000
_cell.length_c   1.000
_cell.angle_alpha   90.00
_cell.angle_beta   90.00
_cell.angle_gamma   90.00
#
_symmetry.space_group_name_H-M   'P 1'
#
loop_
_entity.id
_entity.type
_entity.pdbx_description
1 polymer ?
#
loop_
_entity_poly.entity_id
_entity_poly.type
_entity_poly.pdbx_seq_one_letter_code
_entity_poly.pdbx_strand_id
1 'polypeptide(L)'
;MRHILTCLFLSSAMLASTTGAQQTNTASQQTAASAQTSDSEQILFGDENQPGRSIHLEIVALINNGVDLDDAVSQSIAKVTREEDTLISGTARLVVGLNKGISVNFMRNMVNFNKLSDTTKGSIETFPGDAANVVQLAVTLYPNFAQEVIDSAITTGEIEPNDALLAAIAAGADPTSVSSATAAGGNVEVAGTPAGTGVGAGGAGGGDTTASTN
;
A
#
# COMPACT_ATOMS: atom_id res chain seq x y z
N MET A 1 -36.46 -41.09 17.51
CA MET A 1 -37.58 -40.84 18.45
C MET A 1 -37.00 -40.27 19.74
N ARG A 2 -37.64 -39.21 20.28
CA ARG A 2 -37.49 -38.66 21.66
C ARG A 2 -36.17 -37.90 21.95
N HIS A 3 -36.11 -36.76 22.64
CA HIS A 3 -37.08 -35.82 23.19
C HIS A 3 -36.38 -34.46 23.46
N ILE A 4 -37.18 -33.41 23.38
CA ILE A 4 -37.06 -32.00 23.79
C ILE A 4 -36.46 -31.80 25.20
N LEU A 5 -35.66 -30.74 25.43
CA LEU A 5 -35.88 -29.81 26.57
C LEU A 5 -35.09 -28.48 26.47
N THR A 6 -35.85 -27.40 26.29
CA THR A 6 -35.54 -25.97 26.49
C THR A 6 -35.68 -25.62 27.98
N CYS A 7 -34.99 -24.56 28.47
CA CYS A 7 -35.19 -23.71 29.69
C CYS A 7 -33.87 -23.46 30.43
N LEU A 8 -33.53 -22.33 31.09
CA LEU A 8 -34.14 -21.02 31.36
C LEU A 8 -33.03 -20.13 32.00
N PHE A 9 -33.15 -18.81 31.85
CA PHE A 9 -32.43 -17.71 32.51
C PHE A 9 -32.09 -17.90 34.01
N LEU A 10 -30.97 -17.32 34.49
CA LEU A 10 -30.95 -16.30 35.58
C LEU A 10 -29.55 -15.77 35.96
N SER A 11 -29.55 -14.47 36.31
CA SER A 11 -28.79 -13.81 37.38
C SER A 11 -27.61 -12.90 37.05
N SER A 12 -27.84 -11.65 37.43
CA SER A 12 -26.99 -10.48 37.53
C SER A 12 -25.89 -10.60 38.60
N ALA A 13 -24.79 -9.86 38.42
CA ALA A 13 -23.95 -9.41 39.52
C ALA A 13 -23.56 -7.94 39.31
N MET A 14 -24.04 -7.08 40.21
CA MET A 14 -23.55 -5.72 40.46
C MET A 14 -22.44 -5.82 41.51
N LEU A 15 -21.27 -5.21 41.28
CA LEU A 15 -20.34 -4.84 42.34
C LEU A 15 -19.72 -3.47 42.04
N ALA A 16 -19.83 -2.60 43.05
CA ALA A 16 -19.35 -1.23 43.09
C ALA A 16 -17.88 -1.14 43.53
N SER A 17 -17.22 -0.02 43.23
CA SER A 17 -16.02 0.41 43.96
C SER A 17 -15.89 1.93 44.02
N THR A 18 -16.20 2.45 45.21
CA THR A 18 -15.47 3.42 46.06
C THR A 18 -14.71 4.61 45.46
N THR A 19 -15.12 5.78 45.98
CA THR A 19 -14.47 7.07 46.15
C THR A 19 -12.97 7.03 46.48
N GLY A 20 -12.20 7.90 45.80
CA GLY A 20 -10.88 8.39 46.22
C GLY A 20 -10.68 9.81 45.70
N ALA A 21 -10.36 10.75 46.60
CA ALA A 21 -10.16 12.17 46.31
C ALA A 21 -8.66 12.52 46.24
N GLN A 22 -8.22 13.33 45.25
CA GLN A 22 -7.24 14.43 45.44
C GLN A 22 -6.98 15.25 44.15
N GLN A 23 -7.47 16.49 44.16
CA GLN A 23 -6.84 17.77 43.76
C GLN A 23 -5.56 17.75 42.89
N THR A 24 -5.56 18.33 41.67
CA THR A 24 -5.18 19.73 41.37
C THR A 24 -5.17 20.03 39.86
N ASN A 25 -5.67 21.22 39.56
CA ASN A 25 -5.65 22.03 38.33
C ASN A 25 -4.48 21.82 37.35
N THR A 26 -4.73 21.75 36.04
CA THR A 26 -4.25 22.69 34.98
C THR A 26 -4.88 22.34 33.63
N ALA A 27 -5.30 23.37 32.89
CA ALA A 27 -6.03 23.34 31.63
C ALA A 27 -5.30 22.63 30.46
N SER A 28 -6.10 22.04 29.55
CA SER A 28 -6.04 22.15 28.08
C SER A 28 -6.48 20.85 27.39
N GLN A 29 -7.25 21.01 26.31
CA GLN A 29 -7.60 20.01 25.29
C GLN A 29 -8.82 19.14 25.55
N GLN A 30 -9.94 19.76 25.19
CA GLN A 30 -11.12 19.14 24.64
C GLN A 30 -10.75 18.34 23.37
N THR A 31 -10.58 17.03 23.49
CA THR A 31 -10.78 16.10 22.37
C THR A 31 -11.90 15.17 22.78
N ALA A 32 -13.05 15.32 22.12
CA ALA A 32 -14.22 14.50 22.34
C ALA A 32 -13.85 13.04 22.06
N ALA A 33 -13.90 12.22 23.11
CA ALA A 33 -13.99 10.79 23.00
C ALA A 33 -15.33 10.44 22.33
N SER A 34 -15.29 10.13 21.04
CA SER A 34 -16.36 9.40 20.37
C SER A 34 -16.04 7.91 20.42
N ALA A 35 -16.72 7.23 21.35
CA ALA A 35 -17.13 5.84 21.31
C ALA A 35 -16.30 4.89 20.44
N GLN A 36 -15.41 4.16 21.12
CA GLN A 36 -14.93 2.87 20.69
C GLN A 36 -16.13 1.91 20.70
N THR A 37 -16.79 1.76 19.55
CA THR A 37 -17.76 0.68 19.34
C THR A 37 -17.01 -0.58 18.99
N SER A 38 -17.20 -1.60 19.83
CA SER A 38 -16.72 -2.95 19.67
C SER A 38 -17.30 -3.60 18.41
N ASP A 39 -16.59 -3.49 17.31
CA ASP A 39 -16.48 -4.50 16.26
C ASP A 39 -15.05 -4.38 15.77
N SER A 40 -14.28 -5.47 15.79
CA SER A 40 -12.98 -5.48 15.11
C SER A 40 -13.25 -5.47 13.61
N GLU A 41 -13.68 -4.32 13.06
CA GLU A 41 -13.53 -4.06 11.64
C GLU A 41 -12.07 -4.33 11.34
N GLN A 42 -11.80 -5.38 10.55
CA GLN A 42 -10.47 -5.62 10.05
C GLN A 42 -10.12 -4.39 9.21
N ILE A 43 -9.35 -3.46 9.79
CA ILE A 43 -8.95 -2.23 9.10
C ILE A 43 -8.04 -2.68 7.96
N LEU A 44 -8.63 -2.84 6.77
CA LEU A 44 -7.91 -3.24 5.57
C LEU A 44 -6.99 -2.10 5.14
N PHE A 45 -5.79 -2.48 4.72
CA PHE A 45 -4.80 -1.52 4.22
C PHE A 45 -5.32 -0.78 2.98
N GLY A 46 -5.01 0.52 2.92
CA GLY A 46 -5.26 1.38 1.79
C GLY A 46 -6.42 2.36 2.02
N ASP A 47 -6.48 3.42 1.21
CA ASP A 47 -7.60 4.35 1.24
C ASP A 47 -8.84 3.74 0.59
N GLU A 48 -10.02 4.25 0.96
CA GLU A 48 -11.31 3.68 0.57
C GLU A 48 -11.49 3.48 -0.94
N ASN A 49 -10.93 4.40 -1.75
CA ASN A 49 -11.11 4.44 -3.20
C ASN A 49 -10.01 3.71 -3.99
N GLN A 50 -9.08 3.02 -3.33
CA GLN A 50 -7.98 2.36 -4.03
C GLN A 50 -8.41 1.02 -4.63
N PRO A 51 -8.09 0.72 -5.91
CA PRO A 51 -8.51 -0.51 -6.56
C PRO A 51 -8.13 -1.77 -5.79
N GLY A 52 -6.93 -1.82 -5.22
CA GLY A 52 -6.45 -2.95 -4.41
C GLY A 52 -7.32 -3.20 -3.18
N ARG A 53 -7.74 -2.13 -2.48
CA ARG A 53 -8.64 -2.24 -1.34
C ARG A 53 -10.03 -2.77 -1.75
N SER A 54 -10.56 -2.32 -2.89
CA SER A 54 -11.84 -2.83 -3.40
C SER A 54 -11.78 -4.33 -3.71
N ILE A 55 -10.68 -4.81 -4.32
CA ILE A 55 -10.47 -6.24 -4.56
C ILE A 55 -10.30 -6.99 -3.23
N HIS A 56 -9.57 -6.42 -2.27
CA HIS A 56 -9.39 -7.03 -0.94
C HIS A 56 -10.73 -7.23 -0.22
N LEU A 57 -11.62 -6.23 -0.26
CA LEU A 57 -12.96 -6.32 0.31
C LEU A 57 -13.80 -7.43 -0.34
N GLU A 58 -13.77 -7.55 -1.67
CA GLU A 58 -14.46 -8.65 -2.39
C GLU A 58 -13.96 -10.02 -1.91
N ILE A 59 -12.63 -10.18 -1.78
CA ILE A 59 -12.02 -11.43 -1.30
C ILE A 59 -12.48 -11.74 0.13
N VAL A 60 -12.42 -10.76 1.04
CA VAL A 60 -12.87 -10.92 2.43
C VAL A 60 -14.36 -11.28 2.48
N ALA A 61 -15.19 -10.69 1.60
CA ALA A 61 -16.60 -11.04 1.50
C ALA A 61 -16.80 -12.50 1.08
N LEU A 62 -16.04 -13.00 0.10
CA LEU A 62 -16.09 -14.41 -0.31
C LEU A 62 -15.66 -15.35 0.83
N ILE A 63 -14.59 -15.00 1.55
CA ILE A 63 -14.11 -15.78 2.70
C ILE A 63 -15.15 -15.83 3.82
N ASN A 64 -15.78 -14.70 4.12
CA ASN A 64 -16.87 -14.64 5.11
C ASN A 64 -18.11 -15.47 4.69
N ASN A 65 -18.27 -15.72 3.39
CA ASN A 65 -19.28 -16.62 2.85
C ASN A 65 -18.82 -18.10 2.77
N GLY A 66 -17.64 -18.43 3.31
CA GLY A 66 -17.11 -19.79 3.42
C GLY A 66 -16.30 -20.27 2.23
N VAL A 67 -15.86 -19.38 1.34
CA VAL A 67 -14.93 -19.71 0.25
C VAL A 67 -13.50 -19.73 0.77
N ASP A 68 -12.72 -20.76 0.43
CA ASP A 68 -11.31 -20.83 0.80
C ASP A 68 -10.50 -19.69 0.17
N LEU A 69 -9.43 -19.25 0.84
CA LEU A 69 -8.62 -18.09 0.45
C LEU A 69 -8.17 -18.13 -1.02
N ASP A 70 -7.56 -19.23 -1.46
CA ASP A 70 -7.00 -19.33 -2.81
C ASP A 70 -8.11 -19.26 -3.89
N ASP A 71 -9.27 -19.86 -3.62
CA ASP A 71 -10.44 -19.80 -4.49
C ASP A 71 -11.07 -18.41 -4.49
N ALA A 72 -11.20 -17.77 -3.32
CA ALA A 72 -11.72 -16.43 -3.18
C ALA A 72 -10.88 -15.41 -3.96
N VAL A 73 -9.54 -15.48 -3.82
CA VAL A 73 -8.61 -14.64 -4.58
C VAL A 73 -8.75 -14.89 -6.08
N SER A 74 -8.74 -16.16 -6.50
CA SER A 74 -8.83 -16.52 -7.93
C SER A 74 -10.15 -16.07 -8.55
N GLN A 75 -11.27 -16.20 -7.82
CA GLN A 75 -12.59 -15.75 -8.24
C GLN A 75 -12.66 -14.23 -8.34
N SER A 76 -12.16 -13.49 -7.33
CA SER A 76 -12.13 -12.03 -7.34
C SER A 76 -11.29 -11.50 -8.50
N ILE A 77 -10.09 -12.03 -8.72
CA ILE A 77 -9.25 -11.64 -9.85
C ILE A 77 -9.94 -11.98 -11.18
N ALA A 78 -10.52 -13.17 -11.32
CA ALA A 78 -11.25 -13.53 -12.53
C ALA A 78 -12.44 -12.58 -12.78
N LYS A 79 -13.19 -12.20 -11.74
CA LYS A 79 -14.31 -11.27 -11.81
C LYS A 79 -13.88 -9.89 -12.29
N VAL A 80 -12.90 -9.27 -11.63
CA VAL A 80 -12.50 -7.88 -11.95
C VAL A 80 -11.82 -7.73 -13.30
N THR A 81 -11.34 -8.83 -13.90
CA THR A 81 -10.79 -8.85 -15.27
C THR A 81 -11.85 -8.86 -16.37
N ARG A 82 -13.13 -9.00 -16.02
CA ARG A 82 -14.24 -9.01 -16.98
C ARG A 82 -14.60 -7.60 -17.44
N GLU A 83 -15.02 -7.44 -18.69
CA GLU A 83 -15.32 -6.13 -19.28
C GLU A 83 -16.52 -5.44 -18.63
N GLU A 84 -17.49 -6.21 -18.18
CA GLU A 84 -18.73 -5.75 -17.56
C GLU A 84 -18.60 -5.41 -16.07
N ASP A 85 -17.53 -5.86 -15.41
CA ASP A 85 -17.29 -5.53 -14.00
C ASP A 85 -16.89 -4.07 -13.87
N THR A 86 -17.29 -3.39 -12.80
CA THR A 86 -16.98 -1.97 -12.57
C THR A 86 -16.27 -1.73 -11.25
N LEU A 87 -15.80 -2.77 -10.57
CA LEU A 87 -15.13 -2.66 -9.27
C LEU A 87 -13.82 -1.88 -9.37
N ILE A 88 -13.13 -2.02 -10.51
CA ILE A 88 -11.89 -1.32 -10.83
C ILE A 88 -11.95 -0.66 -12.21
N SER A 89 -11.13 0.37 -12.39
CA SER A 89 -11.03 1.11 -13.66
C SER A 89 -10.54 0.22 -14.81
N GLY A 90 -10.81 0.63 -16.06
CA GLY A 90 -10.36 -0.11 -17.25
C GLY A 90 -8.84 -0.27 -17.33
N THR A 91 -8.08 0.75 -16.91
CA THR A 91 -6.61 0.67 -16.83
C THR A 91 -6.16 -0.33 -15.78
N ALA A 92 -6.72 -0.28 -14.57
CA ALA A 92 -6.39 -1.23 -13.51
C ALA A 92 -6.75 -2.67 -13.92
N ARG A 93 -7.90 -2.85 -14.57
CA ARG A 93 -8.33 -4.13 -15.14
C ARG A 93 -7.32 -4.69 -16.12
N LEU A 94 -6.83 -3.88 -17.04
CA LEU A 94 -5.83 -4.30 -18.02
C LEU A 94 -4.56 -4.79 -17.32
N VAL A 95 -4.03 -4.03 -16.36
CA VAL A 95 -2.82 -4.40 -15.62
C VAL A 95 -3.01 -5.70 -14.83
N VAL A 96 -4.14 -5.85 -14.13
CA VAL A 96 -4.49 -7.08 -13.39
C VAL A 96 -4.64 -8.27 -14.34
N GLY A 97 -5.29 -8.07 -15.49
CA GLY A 97 -5.51 -9.11 -16.49
C GLY A 97 -4.22 -9.61 -17.15
N LEU A 98 -3.33 -8.69 -17.50
CA LEU A 98 -2.01 -9.01 -18.08
C LEU A 98 -1.10 -9.72 -17.08
N ASN A 99 -1.24 -9.42 -15.78
CA ASN A 99 -0.39 -9.94 -14.72
C ASN A 99 -1.12 -10.94 -13.82
N LYS A 100 -2.06 -11.72 -14.36
CA LYS A 100 -3.01 -12.53 -13.56
C LYS A 100 -2.37 -13.38 -12.46
N GLY A 101 -1.26 -14.07 -12.75
CA GLY A 101 -0.54 -14.88 -11.75
C GLY A 101 0.06 -14.05 -10.62
N ILE A 102 0.67 -12.91 -10.96
CA ILE A 102 1.20 -11.94 -10.00
C ILE A 102 0.05 -11.34 -9.19
N SER A 103 -1.07 -10.97 -9.81
CA SER A 103 -2.24 -10.41 -9.13
C SER A 103 -2.86 -11.36 -8.12
N VAL A 104 -2.94 -12.65 -8.43
CA VAL A 104 -3.40 -13.67 -7.48
C VAL A 104 -2.45 -13.75 -6.28
N ASN A 105 -1.14 -13.86 -6.51
CA ASN A 105 -0.18 -13.92 -5.41
C ASN A 105 -0.19 -12.63 -4.56
N PHE A 106 -0.20 -11.47 -5.22
CA PHE A 106 -0.21 -10.17 -4.57
C PHE A 106 -1.45 -10.00 -3.69
N MET A 107 -2.64 -10.29 -4.21
CA MET A 107 -3.87 -10.18 -3.40
C MET A 107 -3.94 -11.21 -2.28
N ARG A 108 -3.41 -12.43 -2.49
CA ARG A 108 -3.27 -13.42 -1.42
C ARG A 108 -2.36 -12.90 -0.30
N ASN A 109 -1.23 -12.29 -0.65
CA ASN A 109 -0.31 -11.68 0.30
C ASN A 109 -0.98 -10.48 1.03
N MET A 110 -1.78 -9.68 0.33
CA MET A 110 -2.55 -8.60 0.97
C MET A 110 -3.53 -9.12 2.02
N VAL A 111 -4.20 -10.25 1.76
CA VAL A 111 -5.10 -10.86 2.75
C VAL A 111 -4.32 -11.42 3.95
N ASN A 112 -3.17 -12.05 3.71
CA ASN A 112 -2.36 -12.66 4.77
C ASN A 112 -1.65 -11.63 5.65
N PHE A 113 -1.07 -10.60 5.05
CA PHE A 113 -0.23 -9.62 5.76
C PHE A 113 -0.97 -8.33 6.09
N ASN A 114 -1.96 -7.95 5.28
CA ASN A 114 -2.65 -6.67 5.34
C ASN A 114 -1.69 -5.47 5.44
N LYS A 115 -0.57 -5.56 4.70
CA LYS A 115 0.51 -4.57 4.65
C LYS A 115 1.10 -4.53 3.25
N LEU A 116 1.13 -3.36 2.63
CA LEU A 116 1.57 -3.21 1.25
C LEU A 116 3.07 -3.49 1.08
N SER A 117 3.90 -3.01 1.99
CA SER A 117 5.33 -3.30 2.00
C SER A 117 5.66 -4.80 2.04
N ASP A 118 5.11 -5.54 3.00
CA ASP A 118 5.33 -7.00 3.12
C ASP A 118 4.76 -7.76 1.90
N THR A 119 3.61 -7.31 1.39
CA THR A 119 2.98 -7.88 0.19
C THR A 119 3.83 -7.68 -1.06
N THR A 120 4.36 -6.47 -1.24
CA THR A 120 5.20 -6.13 -2.39
C THR A 120 6.47 -6.97 -2.38
N LYS A 121 7.15 -7.05 -1.22
CA LYS A 121 8.35 -7.87 -1.05
C LYS A 121 8.06 -9.34 -1.32
N GLY A 122 7.05 -9.92 -0.66
CA GLY A 122 6.71 -11.34 -0.86
C GLY A 122 6.30 -11.67 -2.29
N SER A 123 5.72 -10.72 -3.01
CA SER A 123 5.36 -10.90 -4.42
C SER A 123 6.59 -10.84 -5.33
N ILE A 124 7.55 -9.94 -5.08
CA ILE A 124 8.82 -9.89 -5.80
C ILE A 124 9.66 -11.12 -5.52
N GLU A 125 9.74 -11.57 -4.26
CA GLU A 125 10.44 -12.80 -3.88
C GLU A 125 9.84 -14.04 -4.55
N THR A 126 8.52 -14.04 -4.82
CA THR A 126 7.87 -15.11 -5.57
C THR A 126 8.16 -15.01 -7.07
N PHE A 127 8.27 -13.80 -7.62
CA PHE A 127 8.49 -13.52 -9.04
C PHE A 127 9.67 -12.56 -9.27
N PRO A 128 10.93 -12.98 -8.97
CA PRO A 128 12.07 -12.07 -8.98
C PRO A 128 12.37 -11.51 -10.38
N GLY A 129 12.21 -12.34 -11.41
CA GLY A 129 12.36 -11.91 -12.82
C GLY A 129 11.28 -10.94 -13.32
N ASP A 130 10.21 -10.75 -12.55
CA ASP A 130 9.07 -9.90 -12.89
C ASP A 130 8.90 -8.74 -11.89
N ALA A 131 9.94 -8.38 -11.14
CA ALA A 131 9.86 -7.36 -10.09
C ALA A 131 9.26 -6.02 -10.58
N ALA A 132 9.58 -5.59 -11.80
CA ALA A 132 9.00 -4.40 -12.41
C ALA A 132 7.48 -4.53 -12.64
N ASN A 133 7.01 -5.73 -13.05
CA ASN A 133 5.59 -6.01 -13.22
C ASN A 133 4.85 -6.03 -11.86
N VAL A 134 5.51 -6.50 -10.80
CA VAL A 134 4.98 -6.43 -9.43
C VAL A 134 4.84 -4.98 -8.99
N VAL A 135 5.86 -4.14 -9.20
CA VAL A 135 5.79 -2.70 -8.89
C VAL A 135 4.67 -2.04 -9.68
N GLN A 136 4.58 -2.31 -10.99
CA GLN A 136 3.54 -1.73 -11.84
C GLN A 136 2.14 -2.10 -11.33
N LEU A 137 1.93 -3.37 -11.00
CA LEU A 137 0.67 -3.85 -10.44
C LEU A 137 0.36 -3.18 -9.10
N ALA A 138 1.32 -3.18 -8.17
CA ALA A 138 1.15 -2.66 -6.83
C ALA A 138 0.82 -1.16 -6.84
N VAL A 139 1.50 -0.36 -7.65
CA VAL A 139 1.21 1.06 -7.84
C VAL A 139 -0.15 1.26 -8.50
N THR A 140 -0.51 0.44 -9.48
CA THR A 140 -1.83 0.52 -10.13
C THR A 140 -2.96 0.24 -9.13
N LEU A 141 -2.75 -0.73 -8.23
CA LEU A 141 -3.72 -1.11 -7.21
C LEU A 141 -3.74 -0.16 -6.01
N TYR A 142 -2.59 0.41 -5.67
CA TYR A 142 -2.40 1.29 -4.53
C TYR A 142 -1.71 2.63 -4.88
N PRO A 143 -2.34 3.47 -5.73
CA PRO A 143 -1.66 4.62 -6.33
C PRO A 143 -1.20 5.68 -5.31
N ASN A 144 -1.92 5.88 -4.21
CA ASN A 144 -1.53 6.88 -3.20
C ASN A 144 -0.32 6.42 -2.35
N PHE A 145 0.06 5.16 -2.45
CA PHE A 145 1.17 4.55 -1.71
C PHE A 145 2.32 4.15 -2.63
N ALA A 146 2.43 4.78 -3.81
CA ALA A 146 3.45 4.43 -4.81
C ALA A 146 4.89 4.48 -4.27
N GLN A 147 5.22 5.46 -3.41
CA GLN A 147 6.54 5.53 -2.79
C GLN A 147 6.82 4.31 -1.89
N GLU A 148 5.84 3.86 -1.09
CA GLU A 148 6.00 2.68 -0.25
C GLU A 148 6.27 1.42 -1.09
N VAL A 149 5.62 1.30 -2.25
CA VAL A 149 5.86 0.20 -3.21
C VAL A 149 7.30 0.25 -3.72
N ILE A 150 7.78 1.42 -4.15
CA ILE A 150 9.14 1.61 -4.65
C ILE A 150 10.17 1.25 -3.57
N ASP A 151 10.03 1.83 -2.38
CA ASP A 151 10.94 1.59 -1.26
C ASP A 151 10.98 0.09 -0.89
N SER A 152 9.81 -0.55 -0.84
CA SER A 152 9.70 -1.97 -0.51
C SER A 152 10.33 -2.84 -1.58
N ALA A 153 10.12 -2.52 -2.86
CA ALA A 153 10.68 -3.26 -3.98
C ALA A 153 12.21 -3.19 -3.99
N ILE A 154 12.79 -2.02 -3.79
CA ILE A 154 14.25 -1.82 -3.79
C ILE A 154 14.92 -2.61 -2.67
N THR A 155 14.28 -2.72 -1.50
CA THR A 155 14.87 -3.48 -0.37
C THR A 155 15.00 -4.98 -0.65
N THR A 156 14.34 -5.51 -1.68
CA THR A 156 14.49 -6.92 -2.09
C THR A 156 15.83 -7.17 -2.80
N GLY A 157 16.40 -6.15 -3.45
CA GLY A 157 17.58 -6.30 -4.30
C GLY A 157 17.32 -6.93 -5.67
N GLU A 158 16.07 -7.28 -6.00
CA GLU A 158 15.68 -7.90 -7.27
C GLU A 158 15.38 -6.86 -8.38
N ILE A 159 15.28 -5.58 -8.01
CA ILE A 159 15.07 -4.47 -8.94
C ILE A 159 15.92 -3.27 -8.55
N GLU A 160 16.56 -2.65 -9.55
CA GLU A 160 17.34 -1.44 -9.37
C GLU A 160 16.43 -0.24 -9.02
N PRO A 161 16.88 0.70 -8.18
CA PRO A 161 16.08 1.86 -7.77
C PRO A 161 15.48 2.68 -8.91
N ASN A 162 16.24 2.86 -9.98
CA ASN A 162 15.79 3.61 -11.15
C ASN A 162 14.69 2.84 -11.92
N ASP A 163 14.81 1.52 -12.02
CA ASP A 163 13.85 0.69 -12.75
C ASP A 163 12.54 0.57 -11.96
N ALA A 164 12.61 0.51 -10.62
CA ALA A 164 11.44 0.58 -9.76
C ALA A 164 10.70 1.92 -9.91
N LEU A 165 11.43 3.03 -9.93
CA LEU A 165 10.86 4.36 -10.17
C LEU A 165 10.20 4.45 -11.56
N LEU A 166 10.88 3.97 -12.61
CA LEU A 166 10.33 3.97 -13.97
C LEU A 166 9.07 3.10 -14.08
N ALA A 167 9.07 1.92 -13.45
CA ALA A 167 7.90 1.04 -13.41
C ALA A 167 6.72 1.71 -12.70
N ALA A 168 6.98 2.41 -11.59
CA ALA A 168 5.94 3.14 -10.86
C ALA A 168 5.36 4.30 -11.67
N ILE A 169 6.21 5.10 -12.34
CA ILE A 169 5.75 6.19 -13.20
C ILE A 169 4.95 5.63 -14.39
N ALA A 170 5.40 4.52 -15.00
CA ALA A 170 4.68 3.85 -16.07
C ALA A 170 3.32 3.30 -15.60
N ALA A 171 3.17 2.99 -14.31
CA ALA A 171 1.91 2.59 -13.68
C ALA A 171 0.99 3.78 -13.35
N GLY A 172 1.45 5.02 -13.54
CA GLY A 172 0.68 6.23 -13.27
C GLY A 172 0.98 6.90 -11.93
N ALA A 173 2.08 6.55 -11.26
CA ALA A 173 2.54 7.34 -10.11
C ALA A 173 2.84 8.78 -10.53
N ASP A 174 2.49 9.75 -9.68
CA ASP A 174 2.83 11.15 -9.89
C ASP A 174 4.34 11.35 -9.64
N PRO A 175 5.14 11.75 -10.66
CA PRO A 175 6.59 11.91 -10.53
C PRO A 175 7.02 12.98 -9.53
N THR A 176 6.10 13.85 -9.08
CA THR A 176 6.38 14.84 -8.03
C THR A 176 6.21 14.27 -6.62
N SER A 177 5.53 13.12 -6.50
CA SER A 177 5.26 12.42 -5.24
C SER A 177 6.17 11.21 -5.02
N VAL A 178 6.89 10.77 -6.07
CA VAL A 178 7.79 9.62 -6.01
C VAL A 178 9.24 10.02 -6.29
N SER A 179 10.15 9.32 -5.65
CA SER A 179 11.59 9.46 -5.82
C SER A 179 12.26 8.09 -5.74
N SER A 180 13.44 7.96 -6.32
CA SER A 180 14.25 6.78 -6.09
C SER A 180 14.65 6.74 -4.61
N ALA A 181 14.41 5.61 -3.95
CA ALA A 181 14.87 5.41 -2.58
C ALA A 181 16.39 5.59 -2.56
N THR A 182 16.86 6.72 -2.02
CA THR A 182 18.28 7.04 -2.02
C THR A 182 18.94 6.21 -0.91
N ALA A 183 19.45 5.02 -1.26
CA ALA A 183 20.02 4.06 -0.32
C ALA A 183 21.33 4.52 0.38
N ALA A 184 21.75 5.76 0.22
CA ALA A 184 22.83 6.38 1.00
C ALA A 184 22.58 7.89 1.08
N GLY A 185 22.61 8.45 2.30
CA GLY A 185 22.17 9.81 2.61
C GLY A 185 22.67 10.90 1.64
N GLY A 186 21.71 11.63 1.09
CA GLY A 186 21.93 12.83 0.30
C GLY A 186 20.62 13.19 -0.39
N ASN A 187 20.02 14.32 -0.02
CA ASN A 187 18.91 14.90 -0.77
C ASN A 187 19.33 15.03 -2.24
N VAL A 188 18.77 14.21 -3.13
CA VAL A 188 18.73 14.54 -4.54
C VAL A 188 17.51 15.44 -4.69
N GLU A 189 17.72 16.76 -4.59
CA GLU A 189 16.76 17.68 -5.16
C GLU A 189 16.56 17.29 -6.62
N VAL A 190 15.32 17.00 -6.99
CA VAL A 190 14.92 16.97 -8.40
C VAL A 190 15.07 18.40 -8.90
N ALA A 191 16.26 18.72 -9.41
CA ALA A 191 16.50 19.92 -10.20
C ALA A 191 15.82 19.74 -11.57
N GLY A 192 14.49 19.78 -11.56
CA GLY A 192 13.67 19.85 -12.76
C GLY A 192 13.79 21.23 -13.38
N THR A 193 14.81 21.44 -14.20
CA THR A 193 14.66 22.34 -15.36
C THR A 193 15.04 21.53 -16.61
N PRO A 194 14.15 21.40 -17.60
CA PRO A 194 14.46 20.68 -18.84
C PRO A 194 15.64 21.37 -19.56
N ALA A 195 16.79 20.72 -19.59
CA ALA A 195 17.91 21.16 -20.40
C ALA A 195 17.68 20.74 -21.85
N GLY A 196 17.20 21.65 -22.70
CA GLY A 196 17.22 21.40 -24.14
C GLY A 196 16.35 22.27 -25.04
N THR A 197 16.56 23.59 -25.04
CA THR A 197 16.85 24.40 -26.25
C THR A 197 16.98 25.87 -25.83
N GLY A 198 18.19 26.39 -25.72
CA GLY A 198 18.39 27.80 -25.39
C GLY A 198 19.85 28.22 -25.43
N VAL A 199 20.19 29.01 -26.44
CA VAL A 199 21.47 29.71 -26.60
C VAL A 199 21.63 30.76 -25.48
N GLY A 200 22.78 30.77 -24.81
CA GLY A 200 23.42 31.99 -24.27
C GLY A 200 23.13 32.39 -22.81
N ALA A 201 24.12 32.16 -21.94
CA ALA A 201 24.61 33.03 -20.86
C ALA A 201 25.84 32.30 -20.25
N GLY A 202 27.06 32.82 -20.14
CA GLY A 202 27.47 34.19 -19.86
C GLY A 202 27.91 34.30 -18.39
N GLY A 203 29.20 34.01 -18.12
CA GLY A 203 29.91 34.29 -16.87
C GLY A 203 30.04 33.10 -15.91
N ALA A 204 31.04 32.98 -15.03
CA ALA A 204 32.37 33.58 -14.88
C ALA A 204 33.05 32.81 -13.73
N GLY A 205 34.38 32.67 -13.78
CA GLY A 205 35.22 32.17 -12.67
C GLY A 205 35.97 30.91 -13.07
N GLY A 206 37.28 30.83 -13.00
CA GLY A 206 38.25 31.70 -12.37
C GLY A 206 39.44 30.83 -11.96
N GLY A 207 40.52 30.91 -12.75
CA GLY A 207 41.89 30.45 -12.53
C GLY A 207 42.20 29.35 -11.51
N ASP A 208 42.65 28.21 -12.04
CA ASP A 208 43.81 27.49 -11.49
C ASP A 208 44.59 26.86 -12.66
N THR A 209 45.64 27.55 -13.11
CA THR A 209 46.76 26.90 -13.79
C THR A 209 47.97 27.08 -12.90
N THR A 210 48.08 26.21 -11.90
CA THR A 210 49.31 25.99 -11.14
C THR A 210 50.44 25.62 -12.09
N ALA A 211 51.14 26.65 -12.58
CA ALA A 211 52.47 26.55 -13.13
C ALA A 211 53.43 26.86 -11.98
N SER A 212 54.00 25.82 -11.37
CA SER A 212 55.19 25.97 -10.52
C SER A 212 56.40 25.50 -11.30
N THR A 213 57.32 26.43 -11.50
CA THR A 213 58.67 26.27 -12.01
C THR A 213 59.47 25.20 -11.27
N ASN A 214 60.12 24.31 -12.02
CA ASN A 214 61.39 23.69 -11.67
C ASN A 214 62.26 23.62 -12.93
#